data_AF-A0A382XGP0-F1
#
_entry.id   AF-A0A382XGP0-F1
#
_cell.length_a   1.000
_cell.length_b   1.000
_cell.length_c   1.000
_cell.angle_alpha   90.00
_cell.angle_beta   90.00
_cell.angle_gamma   90.00
#
_symmetry.space_group_name_H-M   'P 1'
#
loop_
_entity.id
_entity.type
_entity.pdbx_description
1 polymer ?
#
loop_
_entity_poly.entity_id
_entity_poly.type
_entity_poly.pdbx_seq_one_letter_code
_entity_poly.pdbx_strand_id
1 'polypeptide(L)'
;MEGNLTGTIYSASDGTDDIAYGRVASILRRKVGRLINDKMPTGVAVSSAMNHGGPFPATGHPSFTSVGIPAAITRFSQLQCFDNVSSNHLPVELQDENPLGIWRFIDGEWTH
;
A
#
# COMPACT_ATOMS: atom_id res chain seq x y z
N MET A 1 5.68 -21.82 7.13
CA MET A 1 4.55 -21.18 6.43
C MET A 1 5.08 -20.30 5.32
N GLU A 2 4.50 -20.43 4.13
CA GLU A 2 4.78 -19.62 2.94
C GLU A 2 4.03 -18.28 2.99
N GLY A 3 4.15 -17.43 1.97
CA GLY A 3 3.45 -16.15 1.91
C GLY A 3 1.94 -16.29 1.69
N ASN A 4 1.15 -15.42 2.33
CA ASN A 4 -0.31 -15.45 2.32
C ASN A 4 -0.89 -14.05 2.11
N LEU A 5 -2.15 -13.97 1.61
CA LEU A 5 -2.86 -12.69 1.48
C LEU A 5 -3.16 -12.09 2.85
N THR A 6 -3.63 -12.94 3.77
CA THR A 6 -4.07 -12.54 5.10
C THR A 6 -3.48 -13.44 6.18
N GLY A 7 -3.37 -12.91 7.39
CA GLY A 7 -3.24 -13.69 8.61
C GLY A 7 -4.14 -13.10 9.67
N THR A 8 -4.88 -13.94 10.38
CA THR A 8 -5.75 -13.52 11.48
C THR A 8 -5.20 -14.03 12.80
N ILE A 9 -5.15 -13.17 13.81
CA ILE A 9 -4.95 -13.56 15.20
C ILE A 9 -6.27 -13.38 15.93
N TYR A 10 -6.63 -14.38 16.73
CA TYR A 10 -7.68 -14.26 17.74
C TYR A 10 -6.99 -14.30 19.09
N SER A 11 -7.30 -13.33 19.96
CA SER A 11 -6.69 -13.20 21.29
C SER A 11 -7.75 -12.82 22.32
N ALA A 12 -7.54 -13.19 23.57
CA ALA A 12 -8.39 -12.73 24.66
C ALA A 12 -8.36 -11.20 24.79
N SER A 13 -9.52 -10.60 25.03
CA SER A 13 -9.68 -9.14 25.15
C SER A 13 -9.26 -8.58 26.52
N ASP A 14 -8.90 -9.44 27.46
CA ASP A 14 -8.47 -9.09 28.83
C ASP A 14 -6.95 -8.85 28.93
N GLY A 15 -6.25 -8.87 27.80
CA GLY A 15 -4.81 -8.62 27.72
C GLY A 15 -3.93 -9.80 28.15
N THR A 16 -4.52 -10.94 28.53
CA THR A 16 -3.76 -12.12 28.95
C THR A 16 -2.85 -12.68 27.85
N ASP A 17 -3.21 -12.46 26.59
CA ASP A 17 -2.48 -12.93 25.42
C ASP A 17 -1.49 -11.90 24.83
N ASP A 18 -1.38 -10.68 25.35
CA ASP A 18 -0.63 -9.59 24.67
C ASP A 18 0.83 -9.92 24.37
N ILE A 19 1.51 -10.60 25.29
CA ILE A 19 2.90 -11.05 25.11
C ILE A 19 2.99 -12.09 23.98
N ALA A 20 2.04 -13.03 23.94
CA ALA A 20 1.97 -14.05 22.90
C ALA A 20 1.59 -13.43 21.55
N TYR A 21 0.62 -12.52 21.54
CA TYR A 21 0.20 -11.73 20.39
C TYR A 21 1.40 -11.05 19.74
N GLY A 22 2.19 -10.28 20.51
CA GLY A 22 3.36 -9.57 19.98
C GLY A 22 4.37 -10.51 19.31
N ARG A 23 4.62 -11.67 19.94
CA ARG A 23 5.51 -12.71 19.39
C ARG A 23 4.98 -13.26 18.07
N VAL A 24 3.71 -13.65 18.01
CA VAL A 24 3.08 -14.22 16.81
C VAL A 24 2.93 -13.18 15.70
N ALA A 25 2.43 -11.98 16.02
CA ALA A 25 2.22 -10.89 15.08
C ALA A 25 3.52 -10.47 14.38
N SER A 26 4.64 -10.41 15.11
CA SER A 26 5.95 -10.07 14.53
C SER A 26 6.43 -11.06 13.45
N ILE A 27 6.11 -12.35 13.62
CA ILE A 27 6.42 -13.40 12.65
C ILE A 27 5.42 -13.32 11.49
N LEU A 28 4.12 -13.24 11.81
CA LEU A 28 3.04 -13.26 10.82
C LEU A 28 3.10 -12.05 9.90
N ARG A 29 3.47 -10.87 10.40
CA ARG A 29 3.57 -9.63 9.61
C ARG A 29 4.51 -9.75 8.41
N ARG A 30 5.56 -10.58 8.52
CA ARG A 30 6.51 -10.87 7.43
C ARG A 30 6.00 -11.88 6.41
N LYS A 31 4.85 -12.52 6.69
CA LYS A 31 4.27 -13.61 5.89
C LYS A 31 2.95 -13.22 5.23
N VAL A 32 2.34 -12.11 5.62
CA VAL A 32 1.00 -11.71 5.16
C VAL A 32 0.97 -10.28 4.63
N GLY A 33 0.15 -10.04 3.60
CA GLY A 33 -0.11 -8.67 3.13
C GLY A 33 -1.03 -7.88 4.06
N ARG A 34 -2.01 -8.56 4.68
CA ARG A 34 -2.97 -7.96 5.61
C ARG A 34 -3.07 -8.77 6.90
N LEU A 35 -2.70 -8.16 8.01
CA LEU A 35 -2.91 -8.70 9.35
C LEU A 35 -4.30 -8.29 9.84
N ILE A 36 -5.04 -9.23 10.42
CA ILE A 36 -6.40 -9.03 10.92
C ILE A 36 -6.45 -9.49 12.37
N ASN A 37 -7.20 -8.77 13.20
CA ASN A 37 -7.46 -9.15 14.58
C ASN A 37 -8.94 -9.46 14.77
N ASP A 38 -9.23 -10.57 15.45
CA ASP A 38 -10.57 -10.97 15.91
C ASP A 38 -11.67 -10.95 14.83
N LYS A 39 -11.29 -11.26 13.59
CA LYS A 39 -12.20 -11.25 12.44
C LYS A 39 -11.79 -12.22 11.33
N MET A 40 -12.79 -12.83 10.70
CA MET A 40 -12.59 -13.68 9.53
C MET A 40 -12.03 -12.88 8.33
N PRO A 41 -11.12 -13.48 7.53
CA PRO A 41 -10.40 -12.76 6.48
C PRO A 41 -11.20 -12.54 5.19
N THR A 42 -12.44 -13.02 5.11
CA THR A 42 -13.25 -13.07 3.88
C THR A 42 -13.63 -11.69 3.36
N GLY A 43 -13.84 -10.70 4.25
CA GLY A 43 -14.16 -9.33 3.87
C GLY A 43 -12.94 -8.59 3.32
N VAL A 44 -13.08 -8.02 2.12
CA VAL A 44 -12.07 -7.16 1.47
C VAL A 44 -12.69 -5.78 1.23
N ALA A 45 -12.33 -4.80 2.05
CA ALA A 45 -12.75 -3.42 1.83
C ALA A 45 -12.06 -2.83 0.58
N VAL A 46 -12.82 -2.10 -0.23
CA VAL A 46 -12.27 -1.34 -1.35
C VAL A 46 -11.96 0.08 -0.86
N SER A 47 -10.76 0.27 -0.32
CA SER A 47 -10.30 1.55 0.23
C SER A 47 -8.82 1.79 -0.09
N SER A 48 -8.35 3.02 0.07
CA SER A 48 -6.96 3.42 -0.19
C SER A 48 -5.94 2.70 0.71
N ALA A 49 -6.34 2.32 1.92
CA ALA A 49 -5.49 1.60 2.88
C ALA A 49 -5.43 0.08 2.64
N MET A 50 -6.18 -0.45 1.67
CA MET A 50 -6.23 -1.89 1.45
C MET A 50 -4.90 -2.43 0.90
N ASN A 51 -4.48 -3.58 1.43
CA ASN A 51 -3.45 -4.40 0.83
C ASN A 51 -3.98 -5.81 0.53
N HIS A 52 -4.55 -5.97 -0.66
CA HIS A 52 -4.84 -7.28 -1.24
C HIS A 52 -3.62 -7.77 -2.05
N GLY A 53 -2.68 -8.39 -1.35
CA GLY A 53 -1.37 -8.81 -1.83
C GLY A 53 -0.62 -9.52 -0.70
N GLY A 54 0.70 -9.72 -0.83
CA GLY A 54 1.52 -10.38 0.18
C GLY A 54 2.79 -11.02 -0.37
N PRO A 55 3.64 -11.63 0.46
CA PRO A 55 4.78 -12.40 -0.02
C PRO A 55 4.35 -13.57 -0.92
N PHE A 56 5.21 -13.99 -1.85
CA PHE A 56 4.97 -15.19 -2.66
C PHE A 56 4.66 -16.42 -1.77
N PRO A 57 3.69 -17.28 -2.13
CA PRO A 57 2.93 -17.33 -3.38
C PRO A 57 1.66 -16.45 -3.43
N ALA A 58 1.36 -15.64 -2.42
CA ALA A 58 0.14 -14.82 -2.39
C ALA A 58 0.04 -13.84 -3.57
N THR A 59 1.17 -13.29 -4.03
CA THR A 59 1.30 -12.55 -5.28
C THR A 59 2.70 -12.74 -5.85
N GLY A 60 2.84 -12.58 -7.17
CA GLY A 60 4.14 -12.58 -7.85
C GLY A 60 4.97 -11.33 -7.60
N HIS A 61 4.34 -10.21 -7.17
CA HIS A 61 5.04 -8.96 -6.89
C HIS A 61 4.57 -8.37 -5.55
N PRO A 62 5.29 -8.63 -4.44
CA PRO A 62 4.82 -8.32 -3.08
C PRO A 62 4.74 -6.83 -2.75
N SER A 63 5.40 -5.97 -3.53
CA SER A 63 5.35 -4.51 -3.33
C SER A 63 4.08 -3.84 -3.87
N PHE A 64 3.17 -4.60 -4.50
CA PHE A 64 1.91 -4.08 -5.04
C PHE A 64 0.69 -4.64 -4.32
N THR A 65 -0.42 -3.91 -4.47
CA THR A 65 -1.76 -4.40 -4.14
C THR A 65 -2.64 -4.45 -5.38
N SER A 66 -3.57 -5.41 -5.44
CA SER A 66 -4.56 -5.49 -6.51
C SER A 66 -5.87 -4.75 -6.21
N VAL A 67 -6.12 -4.34 -4.96
CA VAL A 67 -7.35 -3.66 -4.52
C VAL A 67 -6.99 -2.39 -3.75
N GLY A 68 -7.68 -1.29 -4.07
CA GLY A 68 -7.52 0.01 -3.41
C GLY A 68 -6.81 1.05 -4.28
N ILE A 69 -7.39 2.23 -4.44
CA ILE A 69 -6.80 3.36 -5.19
C ILE A 69 -6.19 4.36 -4.18
N PRO A 70 -5.00 4.92 -4.47
CA PRO A 70 -4.28 4.85 -5.73
C PRO A 70 -3.32 3.66 -5.88
N ALA A 71 -2.95 2.97 -4.80
CA ALA A 71 -1.87 1.97 -4.84
C ALA A 71 -2.06 0.83 -5.88
N ALA A 72 -3.30 0.43 -6.20
CA ALA A 72 -3.54 -0.59 -7.21
C ALA A 72 -3.39 -0.10 -8.65
N ILE A 73 -3.59 1.20 -8.93
CA ILE A 73 -3.48 1.75 -10.29
C ILE A 73 -2.03 1.76 -10.76
N THR A 74 -1.07 1.85 -9.83
CA THR A 74 0.36 1.97 -10.16
C THR A 74 0.92 0.73 -10.85
N ARG A 75 0.23 -0.43 -10.76
CA ARG A 75 0.57 -1.65 -11.50
C ARG A 75 0.46 -1.50 -13.02
N PHE A 76 -0.28 -0.49 -13.47
CA PHE A 76 -0.50 -0.19 -14.88
C PHE A 76 0.16 1.13 -15.30
N SER A 77 0.98 1.73 -14.43
CA SER A 77 1.74 2.94 -14.70
C SER A 77 3.24 2.66 -14.80
N GLN A 78 3.98 3.61 -15.37
CA GLN A 78 5.44 3.64 -15.33
C GLN A 78 5.91 4.99 -14.77
N LEU A 79 7.09 5.00 -14.15
CA LEU A 79 7.74 6.25 -13.76
C LEU A 79 8.41 6.88 -14.98
N GLN A 80 8.31 8.20 -15.10
CA GLN A 80 8.99 9.01 -16.10
C GLN A 80 9.69 10.17 -15.40
N CYS A 81 10.86 10.57 -15.91
CA CYS A 81 11.67 11.66 -15.37
C CYS A 81 12.00 12.63 -16.50
N PHE A 82 11.94 13.92 -16.21
CA PHE A 82 12.25 15.01 -17.14
C PHE A 82 13.34 15.87 -16.48
N ASP A 83 14.50 15.98 -17.14
CA ASP A 83 15.65 16.74 -16.64
C ASP A 83 15.97 17.88 -17.61
N ASN A 84 15.97 19.12 -17.10
CA ASN A 84 16.20 20.36 -17.84
C ASN A 84 15.34 20.50 -19.13
N VAL A 85 14.08 20.06 -19.06
CA VAL A 85 13.10 20.20 -20.15
C VAL A 85 12.32 21.50 -19.96
N SER A 86 12.27 22.35 -20.99
CA SER A 86 11.49 23.59 -20.95
C SER A 86 10.00 23.32 -20.75
N SER A 87 9.31 24.18 -19.99
CA SER A 87 7.89 24.02 -19.60
C SER A 87 6.95 23.69 -20.78
N ASN A 88 7.12 24.35 -21.94
CA ASN A 88 6.28 24.10 -23.12
C ASN A 88 6.46 22.71 -23.78
N HIS A 89 7.48 21.95 -23.39
CA HIS A 89 7.72 20.57 -23.83
C HIS A 89 7.37 19.54 -22.74
N LEU A 90 6.99 19.99 -21.53
CA LEU A 90 6.50 19.11 -20.47
C LEU A 90 5.03 18.75 -20.68
N PRO A 91 4.60 17.55 -20.21
CA PRO A 91 3.19 17.27 -20.00
C PRO A 91 2.52 18.37 -19.16
N VAL A 92 1.25 18.67 -19.43
CA VAL A 92 0.54 19.79 -18.79
C VAL A 92 0.51 19.67 -17.25
N GLU A 93 0.49 18.45 -16.74
CA GLU A 93 0.53 18.13 -15.31
C GLU A 93 1.88 18.45 -14.63
N LEU A 94 2.96 18.62 -15.41
CA LEU A 94 4.31 18.92 -14.90
C LEU A 94 4.76 20.36 -15.16
N GLN A 95 3.94 21.20 -15.82
CA GLN A 95 4.28 22.60 -16.08
C GLN A 95 4.31 23.42 -14.78
N ASP A 96 5.23 24.38 -14.67
CA ASP A 96 5.49 25.15 -13.45
C ASP A 96 4.24 25.83 -12.91
N GLU A 97 3.44 26.42 -13.80
CA GLU A 97 2.20 27.15 -13.51
C GLU A 97 1.09 26.31 -12.87
N ASN A 98 1.25 24.98 -12.79
CA ASN A 98 0.23 24.02 -12.38
C ASN A 98 -1.15 24.27 -13.04
N PRO A 99 -1.26 24.25 -14.38
CA PRO A 99 -2.53 24.60 -15.04
C PRO A 99 -3.73 23.74 -14.60
N LEU A 100 -3.47 22.54 -14.07
CA LEU A 100 -4.49 21.61 -13.57
C LEU A 100 -4.83 21.79 -12.08
N GLY A 101 -4.07 22.57 -11.32
CA GLY A 101 -4.26 22.73 -9.87
C GLY A 101 -4.14 21.41 -9.09
N ILE A 102 -3.31 20.48 -9.56
CA ILE A 102 -3.14 19.16 -8.93
C ILE A 102 -2.14 19.22 -7.79
N TRP A 103 -2.27 18.29 -6.83
CA TRP A 103 -1.28 18.11 -5.78
C TRP A 103 0.05 17.61 -6.33
N ARG A 104 1.14 18.31 -5.99
CA ARG A 104 2.52 18.00 -6.35
C ARG A 104 3.38 17.96 -5.11
N PHE A 105 4.43 17.15 -5.12
CA PHE A 105 5.40 17.07 -4.03
C PHE A 105 6.70 17.76 -4.47
N ILE A 106 6.94 18.97 -3.96
CA ILE A 106 8.03 19.86 -4.37
C ILE A 106 8.90 20.10 -3.14
N ASP A 107 10.20 19.80 -3.24
CA ASP A 107 11.20 20.04 -2.19
C ASP A 107 10.82 19.53 -0.79
N GLY A 108 10.07 18.42 -0.74
CA GLY A 108 9.64 17.80 0.52
C GLY A 108 8.25 18.23 1.00
N GLU A 109 7.54 19.09 0.27
CA GLU A 109 6.23 19.62 0.67
C GLU A 109 5.15 19.35 -0.39
N TRP A 110 3.93 19.06 0.06
CA TRP A 110 2.76 18.95 -0.81
C TRP A 110 2.18 20.33 -1.11
N THR A 111 2.05 20.68 -2.39
CA THR A 111 1.51 21.95 -2.89
C THR A 111 0.45 21.71 -3.96
N HIS A 112 -0.49 22.63 -4.15
CA HIS A 112 -1.49 22.61 -5.23
C HIS A 112 -1.69 24.01 -5.80
#